data_AF-A0A9D5QDZ9-F1
#
_entry.id   AF-A0A9D5QDZ9-F1
#
_cell.length_a   1.000
_cell.length_b   1.000
_cell.length_c   1.000
_cell.angle_alpha   90.00
_cell.angle_beta   90.00
_cell.angle_gamma   90.00
#
_symmetry.space_group_name_H-M   'P 1'
#
loop_
_entity.id
_entity.type
_entity.pdbx_description
1 polymer ?
#
loop_
_entity_poly.entity_id
_entity_poly.type
_entity_poly.pdbx_seq_one_letter_code
_entity_poly.pdbx_strand_id
1 'polypeptide(L)'
;MTRRIPLSLGLASLPFLALYLFLHPGCRDTNPVTSSKDETTTVASVQEQIPADSFSAIAASDASLAAVVDMVQARDGAGTVAAAGVLEDETGAKMVVGVLAGTAGDTAVVVRHCDSSGTCVSAEVTMAGDSAVVWTGTGGTVSIPKMGVPFQLRIIDETAANIDSTARLASVDSVMGGLPRRQHLDEPAAPGLARRAATPTSRKLRVLSAFGTTFDVSFSSFVSSMKQAGFNDARDIYHFNTSNLDNELRMMRPEDALIVYSHGDLSKSKGKVVGMTAAAWVYMARHYSVTRMISKIAVNSRGGPGILFLAGCQTADMLPDLDHPTRITIGVSKSVFAGHCSGMAKKFFSYFTAGSTLKESIDAVNAEYARYGIALVLNSKAYHDLTYAELGDFDRPGCRSTCVTNRDGECDDGGPGSTSGACEEGSDCYDCGPREPKMFDGEWHSSTACAEAGETLDQWRWYVKLSQTDNDVSGTINFHKCPGGGAARYAVSGTYESGTSVTLQGTKTSGRGDLNDTAPYSQTFTVEPEKAPSPNYAP
;
A
#
# COMPACT_ATOMS: atom_id res chain seq x y z
N MET A 1 -37.31 16.34 77.84
CA MET A 1 -36.74 17.71 77.96
C MET A 1 -36.52 18.26 76.57
N THR A 2 -37.14 19.39 76.25
CA THR A 2 -37.03 20.09 74.96
C THR A 2 -36.09 21.28 75.07
N ARG A 3 -35.25 21.52 74.06
CA ARG A 3 -34.68 22.85 73.78
C ARG A 3 -34.47 23.05 72.27
N ARG A 4 -34.53 24.31 71.85
CA ARG A 4 -34.73 24.79 70.46
C ARG A 4 -33.52 25.63 70.01
N ILE A 5 -33.22 25.60 68.69
CA ILE A 5 -32.90 26.77 67.82
C ILE A 5 -31.56 27.50 68.10
N PRO A 6 -30.86 28.15 67.13
CA PRO A 6 -31.34 28.62 65.81
C PRO A 6 -30.58 28.19 64.54
N LEU A 7 -31.24 28.44 63.41
CA LEU A 7 -30.65 28.63 62.08
C LEU A 7 -29.86 29.95 62.01
N SER A 8 -28.89 30.03 61.09
CA SER A 8 -28.63 31.27 60.34
C SER A 8 -28.39 30.94 58.87
N LEU A 9 -29.01 31.70 57.97
CA LEU A 9 -28.84 31.56 56.53
C LEU A 9 -27.49 32.16 56.09
N GLY A 10 -26.92 31.60 55.03
CA GLY A 10 -25.84 32.23 54.25
C GLY A 10 -25.88 31.72 52.81
N LEU A 11 -26.62 32.40 51.93
CA LEU A 11 -26.51 32.15 50.49
C LEU A 11 -25.18 32.72 49.98
N ALA A 12 -24.40 31.90 49.29
CA ALA A 12 -23.42 32.35 48.31
C ALA A 12 -23.38 31.35 47.15
N SER A 13 -23.93 31.78 46.02
CA SER A 13 -23.94 31.06 44.75
C SER A 13 -22.57 31.13 44.06
N LEU A 14 -22.10 30.01 43.49
CA LEU A 14 -21.54 29.90 42.13
C LEU A 14 -21.21 28.42 41.83
N PRO A 15 -21.45 27.91 40.60
CA PRO A 15 -21.21 26.51 40.29
C PRO A 15 -19.77 26.28 39.84
N PHE A 16 -19.02 25.48 40.61
CA PHE A 16 -17.86 24.79 40.04
C PHE A 16 -18.39 23.66 39.14
N LEU A 17 -18.47 23.94 37.85
CA LEU A 17 -18.66 22.93 36.82
C LEU A 17 -17.37 22.09 36.73
N ALA A 18 -17.25 21.12 37.64
CA ALA A 18 -16.18 20.12 37.58
C ALA A 18 -16.36 19.31 36.30
N LEU A 19 -15.60 19.67 35.26
CA LEU A 19 -15.53 18.94 34.01
C LEU A 19 -14.93 17.55 34.30
N TYR A 20 -15.80 16.58 34.58
CA TYR A 20 -15.44 15.19 34.77
C TYR A 20 -14.91 14.63 33.44
N LEU A 21 -13.60 14.77 33.26
CA LEU A 21 -12.82 14.09 32.23
C LEU A 21 -12.94 12.57 32.45
N PHE A 22 -13.97 11.96 31.85
CA PHE A 22 -14.02 10.52 31.61
C PHE A 22 -12.98 10.17 30.54
N LEU A 23 -11.70 10.20 30.93
CA LEU A 23 -10.63 9.58 30.18
C LEU A 23 -10.91 8.08 30.15
N HIS A 24 -11.16 7.53 28.96
CA HIS A 24 -11.10 6.09 28.76
C HIS A 24 -9.70 5.58 29.12
N PRO A 25 -9.57 4.40 29.74
CA PRO A 25 -8.28 3.88 30.24
C PRO A 25 -7.37 3.31 29.13
N GLY A 26 -7.41 3.89 27.92
CA GLY A 26 -6.55 3.52 26.81
C GLY A 26 -5.26 4.35 26.84
N CYS A 27 -4.12 3.68 27.02
CA CYS A 27 -2.77 4.27 27.16
C CYS A 27 -2.60 5.22 28.37
N ARG A 28 -1.94 4.72 29.42
CA ARG A 28 -1.65 5.48 30.65
C ARG A 28 -0.22 6.03 30.58
N ASP A 29 -0.07 7.30 30.21
CA ASP A 29 1.23 7.99 30.21
C ASP A 29 1.76 8.21 31.64
N THR A 30 3.09 8.29 31.76
CA THR A 30 3.80 8.37 33.06
C THR A 30 4.83 9.50 33.15
N ASN A 31 4.78 10.52 32.28
CA ASN A 31 5.60 11.74 32.44
C ASN A 31 4.86 13.00 31.94
N PRO A 32 4.91 14.13 32.69
CA PRO A 32 4.39 15.42 32.23
C PRO A 32 5.47 16.21 31.46
N VAL A 33 5.08 16.88 30.38
CA VAL A 33 5.92 17.86 29.65
C VAL A 33 5.12 19.14 29.45
N THR A 34 5.79 20.28 29.67
CA THR A 34 5.24 21.64 29.55
C THR A 34 5.15 22.10 28.10
N SER A 35 4.06 22.77 27.72
CA SER A 35 3.89 23.35 26.38
C SER A 35 4.45 24.77 26.25
N SER A 36 5.04 25.08 25.09
CA SER A 36 5.23 26.44 24.59
C SER A 36 4.18 26.75 23.53
N LYS A 37 3.72 28.00 23.47
CA LYS A 37 2.91 28.53 22.37
C LYS A 37 3.83 29.12 21.31
N ASP A 38 3.51 28.97 20.03
CA ASP A 38 3.16 30.12 19.17
C ASP A 38 2.72 29.70 17.74
N GLU A 39 2.26 30.72 17.01
CA GLU A 39 1.84 30.80 15.60
C GLU A 39 0.43 30.29 15.22
N THR A 40 -0.24 31.14 14.44
CA THR A 40 -1.66 31.06 14.04
C THR A 40 -1.79 31.17 12.53
N THR A 41 -2.51 30.24 11.90
CA THR A 41 -2.83 30.28 10.46
C THR A 41 -4.34 30.42 10.28
N THR A 42 -4.78 31.43 9.55
CA THR A 42 -6.19 31.85 9.43
C THR A 42 -6.93 31.09 8.33
N VAL A 43 -8.24 30.88 8.49
CA VAL A 43 -9.12 30.19 7.53
C VAL A 43 -10.36 31.06 7.26
N ALA A 44 -10.76 31.21 6.00
CA ALA A 44 -11.95 31.96 5.60
C ALA A 44 -13.25 31.21 5.97
N SER A 45 -14.31 31.97 6.31
CA SER A 45 -15.58 31.43 6.81
C SER A 45 -16.76 31.78 5.89
N VAL A 46 -17.59 30.78 5.57
CA VAL A 46 -18.89 31.00 4.89
C VAL A 46 -19.81 31.79 5.83
N GLN A 47 -20.31 32.95 5.39
CA GLN A 47 -21.13 33.82 6.25
C GLN A 47 -22.62 33.44 6.26
N GLU A 48 -23.22 33.07 5.13
CA GLU A 48 -24.69 32.87 5.06
C GLU A 48 -25.13 31.82 4.04
N GLN A 49 -26.12 31.01 4.42
CA GLN A 49 -26.80 30.05 3.56
C GLN A 49 -28.22 30.56 3.30
N ILE A 50 -28.54 30.89 2.04
CA ILE A 50 -29.81 31.55 1.69
C ILE A 50 -30.88 30.50 1.34
N PRO A 51 -32.05 30.49 2.01
CA PRO A 51 -33.19 29.65 1.63
C PRO A 51 -33.74 29.99 0.23
N ALA A 52 -34.18 28.98 -0.52
CA ALA A 52 -34.62 29.13 -1.91
C ALA A 52 -35.84 30.04 -2.10
N ASP A 53 -36.72 30.16 -1.10
CA ASP A 53 -37.87 31.05 -1.08
C ASP A 53 -37.51 32.52 -0.79
N SER A 54 -36.41 32.74 -0.07
CA SER A 54 -35.82 34.06 0.21
C SER A 54 -34.95 34.57 -0.94
N PHE A 55 -34.52 33.67 -1.82
CA PHE A 55 -33.53 33.94 -2.86
C PHE A 55 -33.95 35.03 -3.85
N SER A 56 -35.20 35.00 -4.31
CA SER A 56 -35.75 35.99 -5.26
C SER A 56 -35.70 37.43 -4.73
N ALA A 57 -35.87 37.61 -3.41
CA ALA A 57 -35.83 38.92 -2.76
C ALA A 57 -34.38 39.42 -2.58
N ILE A 58 -33.44 38.52 -2.30
CA ILE A 58 -32.03 38.87 -2.11
C ILE A 58 -31.33 39.10 -3.46
N ALA A 59 -31.67 38.31 -4.49
CA ALA A 59 -31.23 38.55 -5.88
C ALA A 59 -31.64 39.95 -6.38
N ALA A 60 -32.82 40.44 -6.02
CA ALA A 60 -33.23 41.81 -6.33
C ALA A 60 -32.40 42.91 -5.64
N SER A 61 -31.57 42.56 -4.65
CA SER A 61 -30.71 43.49 -3.90
C SER A 61 -29.21 43.40 -4.22
N ASP A 62 -28.77 42.36 -4.93
CA ASP A 62 -27.38 42.16 -5.35
C ASP A 62 -27.31 41.90 -6.86
N ALA A 63 -26.67 42.81 -7.61
CA ALA A 63 -26.60 42.74 -9.07
C ALA A 63 -25.79 41.54 -9.60
N SER A 64 -24.85 41.01 -8.83
CA SER A 64 -24.11 39.79 -9.21
C SER A 64 -25.00 38.56 -9.06
N LEU A 65 -25.86 38.54 -8.04
CA LEU A 65 -26.82 37.47 -7.78
C LEU A 65 -28.02 37.52 -8.75
N ALA A 66 -28.50 38.73 -9.09
CA ALA A 66 -29.50 38.96 -10.12
C ALA A 66 -29.07 38.38 -11.48
N ALA A 67 -27.85 38.70 -11.94
CA ALA A 67 -27.34 38.19 -13.20
C ALA A 67 -27.23 36.66 -13.25
N VAL A 68 -26.87 36.01 -12.12
CA VAL A 68 -26.91 34.54 -12.02
C VAL A 68 -28.35 34.03 -12.13
N VAL A 69 -29.34 34.68 -11.51
CA VAL A 69 -30.77 34.34 -11.68
C VAL A 69 -31.22 34.50 -13.13
N ASP A 70 -30.86 35.59 -13.80
CA ASP A 70 -31.27 35.86 -15.18
C ASP A 70 -30.65 34.84 -16.16
N MET A 71 -29.36 34.53 -16.01
CA MET A 71 -28.68 33.48 -16.78
C MET A 71 -29.35 32.10 -16.61
N VAL A 72 -29.83 31.82 -15.41
CA VAL A 72 -30.51 30.58 -15.05
C VAL A 72 -31.91 30.51 -15.65
N GLN A 73 -32.67 31.61 -15.58
CA GLN A 73 -34.03 31.69 -16.12
C GLN A 73 -34.06 31.73 -17.66
N ALA A 74 -32.98 32.19 -18.30
CA ALA A 74 -32.83 32.21 -19.75
C ALA A 74 -32.56 30.82 -20.38
N ARG A 75 -32.37 29.76 -19.59
CA ARG A 75 -32.14 28.40 -20.09
C ARG A 75 -33.47 27.66 -20.30
N ASP A 76 -33.75 27.28 -21.55
CA ASP A 76 -34.90 26.45 -21.92
C ASP A 76 -34.97 25.18 -21.05
N GLY A 77 -36.11 25.00 -20.35
CA GLY A 77 -36.38 23.85 -19.50
C GLY A 77 -35.76 23.87 -18.10
N ALA A 78 -35.10 24.97 -17.69
CA ALA A 78 -34.59 25.12 -16.33
C ALA A 78 -35.69 25.13 -15.27
N GLY A 79 -35.46 24.41 -14.16
CA GLY A 79 -36.33 24.44 -12.98
C GLY A 79 -35.91 25.52 -11.99
N THR A 80 -36.48 25.47 -10.78
CA THR A 80 -36.19 26.40 -9.68
C THR A 80 -34.72 26.33 -9.22
N VAL A 81 -34.14 27.48 -8.87
CA VAL A 81 -32.86 27.54 -8.14
C VAL A 81 -33.01 26.78 -6.83
N ALA A 82 -32.21 25.74 -6.63
CA ALA A 82 -32.33 24.85 -5.48
C ALA A 82 -31.54 25.36 -4.25
N ALA A 83 -30.38 25.98 -4.50
CA ALA A 83 -29.55 26.63 -3.50
C ALA A 83 -28.60 27.60 -4.18
N ALA A 84 -28.19 28.64 -3.47
CA ALA A 84 -27.12 29.52 -3.88
C ALA A 84 -26.48 30.23 -2.67
N GLY A 85 -25.27 30.75 -2.86
CA GLY A 85 -24.53 31.45 -1.82
C GLY A 85 -23.35 32.24 -2.38
N VAL A 86 -22.79 33.09 -1.52
CA VAL A 86 -21.60 33.91 -1.80
C VAL A 86 -20.45 33.41 -0.94
N LEU A 87 -19.30 33.21 -1.58
CA LEU A 87 -18.01 32.99 -0.91
C LEU A 87 -17.18 34.25 -1.11
N GLU A 88 -16.61 34.78 -0.02
CA GLU A 88 -15.65 35.88 -0.07
C GLU A 88 -14.26 35.38 0.30
N ASP A 89 -13.26 35.75 -0.49
CA ASP A 89 -11.85 35.53 -0.14
C ASP A 89 -11.28 36.68 0.70
N GLU A 90 -10.01 36.56 1.10
CA GLU A 90 -9.33 37.57 1.92
C GLU A 90 -9.08 38.92 1.19
N THR A 91 -9.30 38.98 -0.13
CA THR A 91 -9.27 40.22 -0.92
C THR A 91 -10.65 40.88 -1.03
N GLY A 92 -11.71 40.21 -0.55
CA GLY A 92 -13.10 40.62 -0.72
C GLY A 92 -13.69 40.24 -2.08
N ALA A 93 -13.03 39.39 -2.85
CA ALA A 93 -13.56 38.91 -4.13
C ALA A 93 -14.72 37.95 -3.88
N LYS A 94 -15.87 38.23 -4.50
CA LYS A 94 -17.11 37.47 -4.34
C LYS A 94 -17.22 36.40 -5.42
N MET A 95 -17.23 35.14 -5.01
CA MET A 95 -17.60 34.00 -5.84
C MET A 95 -19.06 33.62 -5.54
N VAL A 96 -19.93 33.77 -6.53
CA VAL A 96 -21.34 33.38 -6.44
C VAL A 96 -21.50 31.98 -7.02
N VAL A 97 -22.12 31.08 -6.26
CA VAL A 97 -22.40 29.70 -6.69
C VAL A 97 -23.90 29.47 -6.66
N GLY A 98 -24.47 28.99 -7.77
CA GLY A 98 -25.89 28.60 -7.88
C GLY A 98 -26.04 27.16 -8.36
N VAL A 99 -26.97 26.41 -7.73
CA VAL A 99 -27.29 25.02 -8.07
C VAL A 99 -28.69 24.93 -8.65
N LEU A 100 -28.79 24.33 -9.84
CA LEU A 100 -30.03 24.20 -10.61
C LEU A 100 -30.53 22.76 -10.58
N ALA A 101 -31.82 22.58 -10.29
CA ALA A 101 -32.51 21.32 -10.51
C ALA A 101 -33.31 21.40 -11.82
N GLY A 102 -32.85 20.73 -12.86
CA GLY A 102 -33.59 20.60 -14.12
C GLY A 102 -34.79 19.66 -14.01
N THR A 103 -35.81 19.87 -14.84
CA THR A 103 -37.03 19.04 -14.87
C THR A 103 -36.79 17.57 -15.27
N ALA A 104 -35.63 17.27 -15.85
CA ALA A 104 -35.20 15.92 -16.25
C ALA A 104 -34.18 15.25 -15.29
N GLY A 105 -33.88 15.86 -14.14
CA GLY A 105 -32.86 15.38 -13.18
C GLY A 105 -31.45 15.91 -13.43
N ASP A 106 -31.22 16.59 -14.56
CA ASP A 106 -29.95 17.28 -14.83
C ASP A 106 -29.68 18.34 -13.75
N THR A 107 -28.52 18.24 -13.10
CA THR A 107 -28.05 19.24 -12.13
C THR A 107 -26.94 20.06 -12.78
N ALA A 108 -27.10 21.38 -12.82
CA ALA A 108 -26.07 22.31 -13.30
C ALA A 108 -25.60 23.20 -12.14
N VAL A 109 -24.30 23.47 -12.11
CA VAL A 109 -23.70 24.43 -11.18
C VAL A 109 -23.16 25.59 -12.00
N VAL A 110 -23.65 26.80 -11.69
CA VAL A 110 -23.12 28.05 -12.24
C VAL A 110 -22.22 28.68 -11.20
N VAL A 111 -20.99 28.99 -11.59
CA VAL A 111 -20.03 29.73 -10.76
C VAL A 111 -19.69 31.03 -11.48
N ARG A 112 -19.89 32.16 -10.80
CA ARG A 112 -19.51 33.50 -11.29
C ARG A 112 -18.50 34.12 -10.34
N HIS A 113 -17.39 34.59 -10.89
CA HIS A 113 -16.33 35.27 -10.15
C HIS A 113 -16.07 36.62 -10.80
N CYS A 114 -16.15 37.70 -10.01
CA CYS A 114 -15.89 39.06 -10.48
C CYS A 114 -14.63 39.61 -9.81
N ASP A 115 -13.76 40.24 -10.58
CA ASP A 115 -12.60 40.95 -10.03
C ASP A 115 -12.98 42.34 -9.47
N SER A 116 -12.02 43.02 -8.85
CA SER A 116 -12.22 44.35 -8.26
C SER A 116 -12.54 45.46 -9.28
N SER A 117 -12.42 45.19 -10.59
CA SER A 117 -12.83 46.13 -11.65
C SER A 117 -14.30 45.97 -12.05
N GLY A 118 -14.99 44.94 -11.53
CA GLY A 118 -16.33 44.56 -11.95
C GLY A 118 -16.34 43.67 -13.21
N THR A 119 -15.18 43.19 -13.66
CA THR A 119 -15.09 42.24 -14.77
C THR A 119 -15.39 40.84 -14.24
N CYS A 120 -16.44 40.22 -14.75
CA CYS A 120 -16.92 38.90 -14.30
C CYS A 120 -16.61 37.80 -15.33
N VAL A 121 -16.33 36.60 -14.82
CA VAL A 121 -16.22 35.38 -15.61
C VAL A 121 -17.21 34.36 -15.03
N SER A 122 -18.03 33.78 -15.91
CA SER A 122 -19.00 32.74 -15.56
C SER A 122 -18.66 31.40 -16.22
N ALA A 123 -18.76 30.33 -15.43
CA ALA A 123 -18.62 28.96 -15.89
C ALA A 123 -19.87 28.15 -15.53
N GLU A 124 -20.43 27.45 -16.52
CA GLU A 124 -21.49 26.47 -16.32
C GLU A 124 -20.88 25.06 -16.34
N VAL A 125 -21.14 24.28 -15.29
CA VAL A 125 -20.77 22.87 -15.18
C VAL A 125 -22.05 22.03 -15.19
N THR A 126 -22.31 21.38 -16.32
CA THR A 126 -23.40 20.39 -16.43
C THR A 126 -22.85 19.01 -16.11
N MET A 127 -23.45 18.32 -15.13
CA MET A 127 -23.06 16.95 -14.76
C MET A 127 -23.95 15.93 -15.45
N ALA A 128 -23.33 14.90 -16.05
CA ALA A 128 -24.05 13.77 -16.65
C ALA A 128 -23.98 12.54 -15.73
N GLY A 129 -25.14 12.09 -15.24
CA GLY A 129 -25.29 10.87 -14.45
C GLY A 129 -25.23 11.07 -12.93
N ASP A 130 -25.70 10.04 -12.20
CA ASP A 130 -25.94 10.07 -10.75
C ASP A 130 -24.64 10.20 -9.94
N SER A 131 -24.13 11.43 -9.75
CA SER A 131 -22.86 11.70 -9.05
C SER A 131 -22.65 13.13 -8.54
N ALA A 132 -21.75 13.33 -7.56
CA ALA A 132 -21.87 14.38 -6.53
C ALA A 132 -20.77 15.42 -6.34
N VAL A 133 -21.23 16.45 -5.62
CA VAL A 133 -20.56 17.04 -4.46
C VAL A 133 -21.44 16.83 -3.20
N VAL A 134 -20.82 16.71 -2.01
CA VAL A 134 -21.51 16.84 -0.70
C VAL A 134 -21.05 18.15 -0.07
N TRP A 135 -21.97 19.07 0.21
CA TRP A 135 -21.70 20.28 0.98
C TRP A 135 -22.06 20.10 2.45
N THR A 136 -21.31 20.74 3.34
CA THR A 136 -21.62 20.80 4.77
C THR A 136 -21.64 22.25 5.23
N GLY A 137 -22.83 22.74 5.52
CA GLY A 137 -23.09 24.02 6.21
C GLY A 137 -23.75 23.78 7.56
N THR A 138 -23.91 24.83 8.35
CA THR A 138 -24.51 24.79 9.70
C THR A 138 -25.98 24.35 9.72
N GLY A 139 -26.68 24.36 8.57
CA GLY A 139 -28.06 23.87 8.41
C GLY A 139 -28.22 22.37 8.11
N GLY A 140 -27.13 21.61 7.91
CA GLY A 140 -27.17 20.17 7.62
C GLY A 140 -26.77 19.78 6.19
N THR A 141 -26.73 18.48 5.93
CA THR A 141 -26.12 17.88 4.71
C THR A 141 -27.13 17.66 3.58
N VAL A 142 -26.82 18.16 2.39
CA VAL A 142 -27.48 17.77 1.13
C VAL A 142 -26.47 16.98 0.27
N SER A 143 -26.93 15.86 -0.30
CA SER A 143 -26.09 14.84 -0.95
C SER A 143 -26.49 14.52 -2.40
N ILE A 144 -25.56 13.89 -3.10
CA ILE A 144 -25.60 13.29 -4.44
C ILE A 144 -24.54 12.11 -4.42
N PRO A 145 -24.25 11.24 -5.45
CA PRO A 145 -23.15 10.21 -5.40
C PRO A 145 -21.62 10.59 -5.53
N LYS A 146 -20.90 10.63 -6.70
CA LYS A 146 -19.49 11.17 -6.82
C LYS A 146 -18.88 11.49 -8.25
N MET A 147 -18.43 12.72 -8.58
CA MET A 147 -17.85 13.10 -9.91
C MET A 147 -16.69 12.19 -10.43
N GLY A 148 -16.91 11.58 -11.60
CA GLY A 148 -15.91 11.05 -12.53
C GLY A 148 -16.21 11.54 -13.94
N VAL A 149 -15.19 11.68 -14.81
CA VAL A 149 -15.33 12.23 -16.17
C VAL A 149 -16.32 11.43 -17.06
N PRO A 150 -17.02 12.09 -18.02
CA PRO A 150 -16.79 13.45 -18.51
C PRO A 150 -17.76 14.51 -17.95
N PHE A 151 -17.23 15.69 -17.63
CA PHE A 151 -18.03 16.92 -17.49
C PHE A 151 -17.90 17.76 -18.77
N GLN A 152 -18.93 18.54 -19.10
CA GLN A 152 -18.83 19.58 -20.12
C GLN A 152 -18.69 20.93 -19.43
N LEU A 153 -17.57 21.59 -19.67
CA LEU A 153 -17.33 22.96 -19.22
C LEU A 153 -17.76 23.92 -20.34
N ARG A 154 -18.76 24.75 -20.08
CA ARG A 154 -19.11 25.86 -20.96
C ARG A 154 -18.63 27.16 -20.33
N ILE A 155 -17.60 27.76 -20.93
CA ILE A 155 -17.21 29.14 -20.63
C ILE A 155 -18.24 30.05 -21.29
N ILE A 156 -18.81 30.96 -20.53
CA ILE A 156 -19.79 31.93 -21.03
C ILE A 156 -19.07 33.28 -21.14
N ASP A 157 -18.88 33.75 -22.37
CA ASP A 157 -18.36 35.09 -22.63
C ASP A 157 -19.49 36.11 -22.48
N GLU A 158 -19.51 36.81 -21.35
CA GLU A 158 -20.51 37.82 -21.02
C GLU A 158 -20.43 39.08 -21.93
N THR A 159 -19.41 39.20 -22.79
CA THR A 159 -19.25 40.34 -23.71
C THR A 159 -19.90 40.12 -25.09
N ALA A 160 -20.29 38.89 -25.42
CA ALA A 160 -20.84 38.53 -26.73
C ALA A 160 -22.37 38.63 -26.76
N ALA A 161 -22.90 39.73 -27.32
CA ALA A 161 -24.34 40.01 -27.43
C ALA A 161 -25.13 39.13 -28.42
N ASN A 162 -24.68 37.90 -28.72
CA ASN A 162 -25.39 36.95 -29.58
C ASN A 162 -25.00 35.50 -29.25
N ILE A 163 -25.97 34.71 -28.77
CA ILE A 163 -25.80 33.26 -28.53
C ILE A 163 -26.26 32.51 -29.78
N ASP A 164 -25.33 32.19 -30.69
CA ASP A 164 -25.58 31.26 -31.80
C ASP A 164 -25.56 29.81 -31.27
N SER A 165 -26.57 29.01 -31.64
CA SER A 165 -26.92 27.73 -31.04
C SER A 165 -26.33 26.51 -31.75
N THR A 166 -25.23 26.67 -32.49
CA THR A 166 -24.74 25.66 -33.46
C THR A 166 -23.35 25.05 -33.20
N ALA A 167 -23.06 24.65 -31.96
CA ALA A 167 -21.94 23.73 -31.66
C ALA A 167 -22.42 22.26 -31.62
N ARG A 168 -22.17 21.49 -32.70
CA ARG A 168 -22.59 20.07 -32.78
C ARG A 168 -21.68 19.13 -31.97
N LEU A 169 -22.31 18.25 -31.20
CA LEU A 169 -21.69 17.10 -30.55
C LEU A 169 -21.22 16.06 -31.57
N ALA A 170 -20.05 15.45 -31.34
CA ALA A 170 -19.60 14.22 -31.98
C ALA A 170 -19.18 13.22 -30.89
N SER A 171 -19.68 11.98 -30.95
CA SER A 171 -19.34 10.93 -29.98
C SER A 171 -18.11 10.12 -30.41
N VAL A 172 -17.43 9.54 -29.41
CA VAL A 172 -16.18 8.78 -29.57
C VAL A 172 -16.38 7.46 -30.35
N ASP A 173 -17.61 6.94 -30.41
CA ASP A 173 -17.92 5.64 -31.01
C ASP A 173 -17.69 5.55 -32.52
N SER A 174 -17.62 6.67 -33.25
CA SER A 174 -17.49 6.65 -34.72
C SER A 174 -16.08 6.31 -35.24
N VAL A 175 -15.07 6.18 -34.35
CA VAL A 175 -13.66 6.09 -34.74
C VAL A 175 -13.05 4.68 -34.61
N MET A 176 -13.66 3.76 -33.84
CA MET A 176 -13.04 2.45 -33.50
C MET A 176 -13.72 1.22 -34.11
N GLY A 177 -14.82 1.38 -34.87
CA GLY A 177 -15.60 0.27 -35.43
C GLY A 177 -15.24 -0.10 -36.87
N GLY A 178 -14.04 -0.63 -37.16
CA GLY A 178 -13.66 -0.85 -38.56
C GLY A 178 -12.40 -1.65 -38.93
N LEU A 179 -12.16 -2.85 -38.37
CA LEU A 179 -11.27 -3.85 -38.99
C LEU A 179 -11.81 -5.29 -38.85
N PRO A 180 -11.65 -6.17 -39.87
CA PRO A 180 -12.27 -7.50 -39.87
C PRO A 180 -11.47 -8.55 -39.08
N ARG A 181 -12.19 -9.47 -38.41
CA ARG A 181 -11.62 -10.68 -37.79
C ARG A 181 -10.91 -11.54 -38.84
N ARG A 182 -9.61 -11.80 -38.66
CA ARG A 182 -8.92 -12.94 -39.29
C ARG A 182 -9.02 -14.19 -38.41
N GLN A 183 -9.07 -15.35 -39.06
CA GLN A 183 -9.22 -16.66 -38.44
C GLN A 183 -7.92 -17.15 -37.78
N HIS A 184 -8.06 -18.06 -36.83
CA HIS A 184 -6.96 -18.87 -36.29
C HIS A 184 -6.21 -19.60 -37.41
N LEU A 185 -4.88 -19.53 -37.36
CA LEU A 185 -3.97 -20.55 -37.85
C LEU A 185 -2.83 -20.67 -36.83
N ASP A 186 -2.42 -21.89 -36.55
CA ASP A 186 -1.36 -22.21 -35.60
C ASP A 186 0.02 -21.93 -36.21
N GLU A 187 0.92 -21.29 -35.45
CA GLU A 187 2.36 -21.21 -35.75
C GLU A 187 3.18 -21.60 -34.51
N PRO A 188 4.34 -22.25 -34.69
CA PRO A 188 5.12 -22.83 -33.59
C PRO A 188 5.97 -21.82 -32.83
N ALA A 189 6.36 -22.17 -31.60
CA ALA A 189 7.09 -21.30 -30.70
C ALA A 189 8.47 -20.85 -31.24
N ALA A 190 8.68 -19.53 -31.28
CA ALA A 190 9.98 -18.92 -31.57
C ALA A 190 10.82 -18.76 -30.28
N PRO A 191 12.13 -19.06 -30.30
CA PRO A 191 12.99 -18.90 -29.14
C PRO A 191 13.47 -17.45 -28.97
N GLY A 192 13.56 -16.98 -27.71
CA GLY A 192 14.46 -15.88 -27.35
C GLY A 192 13.99 -14.45 -27.62
N LEU A 193 12.76 -14.08 -27.25
CA LEU A 193 12.44 -12.67 -27.01
C LEU A 193 12.97 -12.27 -25.62
N ALA A 194 14.03 -11.47 -25.58
CA ALA A 194 14.47 -10.80 -24.36
C ALA A 194 13.28 -10.01 -23.77
N ARG A 195 12.94 -10.27 -22.49
CA ARG A 195 11.81 -9.62 -21.80
C ARG A 195 11.94 -8.11 -21.96
N ARG A 196 11.04 -7.53 -22.77
CA ARG A 196 10.91 -6.09 -22.94
C ARG A 196 10.53 -5.52 -21.57
N ALA A 197 11.47 -4.87 -20.89
CA ALA A 197 11.29 -4.39 -19.53
C ALA A 197 9.97 -3.63 -19.42
N ALA A 198 9.02 -4.18 -18.67
CA ALA A 198 7.71 -3.59 -18.51
C ALA A 198 7.90 -2.21 -17.87
N THR A 199 7.33 -1.16 -18.48
CA THR A 199 7.40 0.20 -17.94
C THR A 199 6.98 0.14 -16.47
N PRO A 200 7.85 0.51 -15.50
CA PRO A 200 7.55 0.31 -14.09
C PRO A 200 6.22 0.94 -13.74
N THR A 201 5.23 0.11 -13.40
CA THR A 201 3.91 0.64 -13.07
C THR A 201 4.08 1.48 -11.81
N SER A 202 3.50 2.69 -11.77
CA SER A 202 3.78 3.61 -10.66
C SER A 202 3.35 2.98 -9.34
N ARG A 203 4.31 2.75 -8.43
CA ARG A 203 4.03 2.25 -7.10
C ARG A 203 3.20 3.28 -6.33
N LYS A 204 2.19 2.81 -5.61
CA LYS A 204 1.33 3.66 -4.76
C LYS A 204 1.82 3.60 -3.33
N LEU A 205 1.78 4.75 -2.68
CA LEU A 205 1.85 4.84 -1.23
C LEU A 205 0.55 5.48 -0.73
N ARG A 206 -0.01 4.94 0.34
CA ARG A 206 -1.12 5.57 1.07
C ARG A 206 -0.75 5.71 2.53
N VAL A 207 -0.92 6.92 3.06
CA VAL A 207 -0.66 7.25 4.46
C VAL A 207 -1.99 7.60 5.12
N LEU A 208 -2.58 6.66 5.83
CA LEU A 208 -3.88 6.82 6.48
C LEU A 208 -3.66 7.21 7.93
N SER A 209 -4.03 8.43 8.31
CA SER A 209 -3.94 8.92 9.69
C SER A 209 -5.34 9.05 10.30
N ALA A 210 -5.58 8.34 11.41
CA ALA A 210 -6.80 8.54 12.21
C ALA A 210 -6.78 9.93 12.88
N PHE A 211 -5.57 10.48 13.05
CA PHE A 211 -5.33 11.82 13.57
C PHE A 211 -5.49 12.86 12.46
N GLY A 212 -5.90 14.07 12.87
CA GLY A 212 -5.81 15.26 12.02
C GLY A 212 -4.41 15.85 11.96
N THR A 213 -4.31 17.03 11.35
CA THR A 213 -3.08 17.85 11.31
C THR A 213 -2.69 18.45 12.67
N THR A 214 -3.48 18.23 13.72
CA THR A 214 -3.26 18.77 15.08
C THR A 214 -2.08 18.14 15.81
N PHE A 215 -1.61 16.98 15.35
CA PHE A 215 -0.27 16.50 15.66
C PHE A 215 0.62 16.98 14.52
N ASP A 216 1.72 17.66 14.84
CA ASP A 216 2.65 18.36 13.92
C ASP A 216 3.44 17.43 12.95
N VAL A 217 2.88 16.25 12.69
CA VAL A 217 3.32 15.27 11.70
C VAL A 217 2.64 15.57 10.37
N SER A 218 2.98 16.72 9.76
CA SER A 218 2.58 17.02 8.38
C SER A 218 3.21 15.98 7.44
N PHE A 219 2.39 15.01 6.99
CA PHE A 219 2.85 13.96 6.08
C PHE A 219 3.20 14.50 4.70
N SER A 220 2.85 15.75 4.37
CA SER A 220 3.21 16.41 3.10
C SER A 220 4.70 16.28 2.75
N SER A 221 5.60 16.49 3.72
CA SER A 221 7.05 16.38 3.53
C SER A 221 7.49 14.93 3.31
N PHE A 222 6.90 14.00 4.06
CA PHE A 222 7.14 12.57 3.93
C PHE A 222 6.64 12.05 2.57
N VAL A 223 5.38 12.29 2.23
CA VAL A 223 4.75 11.98 0.93
C VAL A 223 5.59 12.54 -0.22
N SER A 224 6.11 13.77 -0.10
CA SER A 224 6.99 14.37 -1.11
C SER A 224 8.31 13.61 -1.26
N SER A 225 8.97 13.22 -0.16
CA SER A 225 10.17 12.36 -0.22
C SER A 225 9.86 10.97 -0.80
N MET A 226 8.69 10.40 -0.52
CA MET A 226 8.29 9.11 -1.05
C MET A 226 7.98 9.13 -2.56
N LYS A 227 7.50 10.27 -3.09
CA LYS A 227 7.39 10.50 -4.55
C LYS A 227 8.76 10.48 -5.22
N GLN A 228 9.74 11.18 -4.64
CA GLN A 228 11.12 11.17 -5.13
C GLN A 228 11.75 9.77 -5.07
N ALA A 229 11.35 8.96 -4.08
CA ALA A 229 11.75 7.57 -3.92
C ALA A 229 11.00 6.56 -4.82
N GLY A 230 10.19 7.01 -5.80
CA GLY A 230 9.53 6.14 -6.79
C GLY A 230 8.05 5.82 -6.53
N PHE A 231 7.51 6.19 -5.36
CA PHE A 231 6.06 6.12 -5.12
C PHE A 231 5.35 7.35 -5.70
N ASN A 232 5.33 7.46 -7.04
CA ASN A 232 4.83 8.64 -7.75
C ASN A 232 3.37 9.01 -7.38
N ASP A 233 2.54 8.01 -7.06
CA ASP A 233 1.16 8.20 -6.56
C ASP A 233 1.08 8.17 -5.02
N ALA A 234 2.10 8.63 -4.29
CA ALA A 234 2.02 8.76 -2.83
C ALA A 234 1.00 9.83 -2.41
N ARG A 235 0.11 9.47 -1.48
CA ARG A 235 -0.93 10.35 -0.92
C ARG A 235 -1.18 10.07 0.57
N ASP A 236 -1.53 11.10 1.31
CA ASP A 236 -2.02 11.04 2.68
C ASP A 236 -3.55 11.24 2.77
N ILE A 237 -4.16 10.64 3.79
CA ILE A 237 -5.58 10.74 4.14
C ILE A 237 -5.66 10.91 5.66
N TYR A 238 -5.91 12.13 6.13
CA TYR A 238 -6.23 12.41 7.53
C TYR A 238 -7.66 11.99 7.85
N HIS A 239 -7.95 11.81 9.14
CA HIS A 239 -9.29 11.51 9.65
C HIS A 239 -9.95 10.27 9.00
N PHE A 240 -9.14 9.27 8.59
CA PHE A 240 -9.67 8.13 7.84
C PHE A 240 -10.72 7.35 8.64
N ASN A 241 -11.76 6.90 7.94
CA ASN A 241 -12.78 6.02 8.49
C ASN A 241 -12.58 4.58 7.99
N THR A 242 -13.33 3.64 8.58
CA THR A 242 -13.24 2.20 8.23
C THR A 242 -13.42 1.92 6.74
N SER A 243 -14.20 2.72 6.02
CA SER A 243 -14.44 2.57 4.59
C SER A 243 -13.29 3.10 3.73
N ASN A 244 -12.49 4.06 4.22
CA ASN A 244 -11.24 4.44 3.56
C ASN A 244 -10.24 3.27 3.61
N LEU A 245 -10.04 2.69 4.81
CA LEU A 245 -9.10 1.57 4.99
C LEU A 245 -9.53 0.30 4.24
N ASP A 246 -10.82 -0.05 4.28
CA ASP A 246 -11.40 -1.14 3.46
C ASP A 246 -11.11 -0.94 1.95
N ASN A 247 -11.19 0.30 1.45
CA ASN A 247 -10.98 0.59 0.04
C ASN A 247 -9.50 0.49 -0.37
N GLU A 248 -8.58 1.02 0.42
CA GLU A 248 -7.16 0.93 0.10
C GLU A 248 -6.67 -0.52 0.19
N LEU A 249 -7.04 -1.27 1.26
CA LEU A 249 -6.68 -2.70 1.38
C LEU A 249 -7.16 -3.55 0.20
N ARG A 250 -8.26 -3.17 -0.47
CA ARG A 250 -8.83 -3.82 -1.67
C ARG A 250 -8.19 -3.36 -2.98
N MET A 251 -7.57 -2.18 -3.03
CA MET A 251 -7.10 -1.55 -4.29
C MET A 251 -5.59 -1.62 -4.50
N MET A 252 -4.83 -1.82 -3.41
CA MET A 252 -3.38 -2.00 -3.42
C MET A 252 -2.95 -3.32 -4.08
N ARG A 253 -1.73 -3.30 -4.62
CA ARG A 253 -1.00 -4.43 -5.19
C ARG A 253 0.29 -4.66 -4.39
N PRO A 254 1.04 -5.75 -4.60
CA PRO A 254 2.15 -6.09 -3.72
C PRO A 254 3.41 -5.24 -3.98
N GLU A 255 3.45 -4.47 -5.07
CA GLU A 255 4.41 -3.39 -5.29
C GLU A 255 4.03 -2.07 -4.61
N ASP A 256 2.82 -1.98 -4.05
CA ASP A 256 2.28 -0.80 -3.35
C ASP A 256 2.48 -0.91 -1.82
N ALA A 257 2.48 0.24 -1.13
CA ALA A 257 2.65 0.34 0.31
C ALA A 257 1.50 1.10 1.00
N LEU A 258 1.07 0.59 2.16
CA LEU A 258 0.04 1.19 3.01
C LEU A 258 0.60 1.43 4.42
N ILE A 259 0.58 2.68 4.87
CA ILE A 259 0.91 3.06 6.25
C ILE A 259 -0.39 3.49 6.94
N VAL A 260 -0.65 2.93 8.13
CA VAL A 260 -1.84 3.27 8.94
C VAL A 260 -1.38 3.82 10.29
N TYR A 261 -1.48 5.14 10.47
CA TYR A 261 -1.26 5.84 11.73
C TYR A 261 -2.55 5.86 12.56
N SER A 262 -2.56 5.15 13.67
CA SER A 262 -3.73 5.01 14.55
C SER A 262 -3.32 4.64 15.98
N HIS A 263 -4.24 4.73 16.93
CA HIS A 263 -4.07 4.03 18.20
C HIS A 263 -4.40 2.55 18.04
N GLY A 264 -3.52 1.67 18.52
CA GLY A 264 -3.85 0.27 18.73
C GLY A 264 -4.95 0.13 19.77
N ASP A 265 -5.95 -0.71 19.50
CA ASP A 265 -7.05 -0.98 20.41
C ASP A 265 -6.74 -2.21 21.28
N LEU A 266 -6.51 -1.96 22.57
CA LEU A 266 -6.08 -2.94 23.55
C LEU A 266 -7.26 -3.80 24.03
N SER A 267 -7.22 -5.09 23.73
CA SER A 267 -8.17 -6.05 24.29
C SER A 267 -7.89 -6.26 25.78
N LYS A 268 -8.78 -5.74 26.64
CA LYS A 268 -8.69 -5.93 28.10
C LYS A 268 -8.65 -7.40 28.53
N SER A 269 -9.28 -8.30 27.77
CA SER A 269 -9.31 -9.74 28.09
C SER A 269 -8.09 -10.50 27.58
N LYS A 270 -7.48 -10.08 26.47
CA LYS A 270 -6.27 -10.73 25.92
C LYS A 270 -4.96 -10.07 26.37
N GLY A 271 -5.01 -8.87 26.95
CA GLY A 271 -3.82 -8.08 27.32
C GLY A 271 -2.99 -7.60 26.12
N LYS A 272 -3.51 -7.71 24.89
CA LYS A 272 -2.82 -7.40 23.64
C LYS A 272 -3.67 -6.52 22.72
N VAL A 273 -3.05 -5.78 21.81
CA VAL A 273 -3.73 -5.04 20.74
C VAL A 273 -4.35 -6.02 19.73
N VAL A 274 -5.62 -5.81 19.39
CA VAL A 274 -6.41 -6.71 18.51
C VAL A 274 -7.00 -6.01 17.28
N GLY A 275 -6.60 -4.76 17.06
CA GLY A 275 -7.10 -3.89 16.02
C GLY A 275 -6.66 -2.46 16.26
N MET A 276 -7.30 -1.51 15.60
CA MET A 276 -6.90 -0.12 15.59
C MET A 276 -8.09 0.83 15.55
N THR A 277 -7.87 2.07 15.99
CA THR A 277 -8.85 3.15 15.97
C THR A 277 -8.93 3.77 14.56
N ALA A 278 -10.13 3.81 13.99
CA ALA A 278 -10.44 4.50 12.74
C ALA A 278 -11.63 5.47 12.93
N ALA A 279 -11.36 6.76 13.16
CA ALA A 279 -12.41 7.79 13.17
C ALA A 279 -11.87 9.20 12.98
N ALA A 280 -12.71 10.05 12.39
CA ALA A 280 -12.42 11.45 12.08
C ALA A 280 -12.34 12.40 13.29
N TRP A 281 -12.87 12.01 14.44
CA TRP A 281 -12.86 12.85 15.65
C TRP A 281 -12.52 11.97 16.85
N VAL A 282 -11.58 12.42 17.68
CA VAL A 282 -10.86 11.62 18.71
C VAL A 282 -11.79 10.86 19.67
N TYR A 283 -13.02 11.32 19.85
CA TYR A 283 -14.00 10.78 20.79
C TYR A 283 -15.03 9.81 20.19
N MET A 284 -15.04 9.58 18.87
CA MET A 284 -15.94 8.63 18.19
C MET A 284 -15.17 7.54 17.43
N ALA A 285 -14.04 7.12 18.00
CA ALA A 285 -13.23 5.97 17.58
C ALA A 285 -14.08 4.75 17.21
N ARG A 286 -14.07 4.33 15.94
CA ARG A 286 -14.57 3.00 15.55
C ARG A 286 -13.44 2.00 15.60
N HIS A 287 -13.68 0.86 16.23
CA HIS A 287 -12.76 -0.26 16.22
C HIS A 287 -12.66 -0.86 14.80
N TYR A 288 -11.43 -0.97 14.30
CA TYR A 288 -11.09 -1.71 13.09
C TYR A 288 -10.28 -2.95 13.50
N SER A 289 -10.95 -4.10 13.56
CA SER A 289 -10.34 -5.35 14.05
C SER A 289 -9.29 -5.91 13.08
N VAL A 290 -8.33 -6.64 13.62
CA VAL A 290 -7.37 -7.40 12.80
C VAL A 290 -8.10 -8.41 11.90
N THR A 291 -9.17 -9.06 12.39
CA THR A 291 -10.02 -9.95 11.59
C THR A 291 -10.66 -9.26 10.39
N ARG A 292 -11.09 -7.99 10.52
CA ARG A 292 -11.58 -7.21 9.38
C ARG A 292 -10.45 -6.88 8.41
N MET A 293 -9.26 -6.55 8.91
CA MET A 293 -8.09 -6.31 8.07
C MET A 293 -7.76 -7.54 7.20
N ILE A 294 -7.66 -8.72 7.83
CA ILE A 294 -7.42 -10.00 7.16
C ILE A 294 -8.49 -10.25 6.07
N SER A 295 -9.77 -10.15 6.42
CA SER A 295 -10.85 -10.42 5.45
C SER A 295 -10.89 -9.46 4.27
N LYS A 296 -10.41 -8.21 4.43
CA LYS A 296 -10.32 -7.23 3.35
C LYS A 296 -9.11 -7.43 2.44
N ILE A 297 -8.04 -8.02 2.95
CA ILE A 297 -6.88 -8.39 2.15
C ILE A 297 -7.14 -9.70 1.41
N ALA A 298 -7.75 -10.71 2.06
CA ALA A 298 -8.07 -12.00 1.44
C ALA A 298 -8.98 -11.87 0.21
N VAL A 299 -9.91 -10.90 0.19
CA VAL A 299 -10.76 -10.62 -1.00
C VAL A 299 -10.13 -9.66 -2.02
N ASN A 300 -8.86 -9.27 -1.84
CA ASN A 300 -8.15 -8.46 -2.82
C ASN A 300 -7.47 -9.39 -3.84
N SER A 301 -8.07 -9.53 -5.02
CA SER A 301 -7.56 -10.32 -6.15
C SER A 301 -6.20 -9.84 -6.72
N ARG A 302 -5.64 -8.75 -6.18
CA ARG A 302 -4.30 -8.25 -6.47
C ARG A 302 -3.26 -8.61 -5.39
N GLY A 303 -3.64 -9.27 -4.30
CA GLY A 303 -2.75 -9.72 -3.21
C GLY A 303 -2.60 -8.74 -2.03
N GLY A 304 -3.19 -7.54 -2.11
CA GLY A 304 -3.03 -6.51 -1.06
C GLY A 304 -1.73 -5.70 -1.20
N PRO A 305 -1.48 -4.75 -0.27
CA PRO A 305 -0.21 -4.01 -0.23
C PRO A 305 0.93 -4.93 0.16
N GLY A 306 2.10 -4.78 -0.47
CA GLY A 306 3.30 -5.54 -0.12
C GLY A 306 3.94 -5.07 1.17
N ILE A 307 3.86 -3.77 1.47
CA ILE A 307 4.20 -3.21 2.79
C ILE A 307 2.93 -2.74 3.49
N LEU A 308 2.67 -3.29 4.68
CA LEU A 308 1.62 -2.88 5.60
C LEU A 308 2.26 -2.37 6.90
N PHE A 309 2.50 -1.06 6.98
CA PHE A 309 3.11 -0.43 8.14
C PHE A 309 2.03 0.03 9.12
N LEU A 310 1.90 -0.66 10.26
CA LEU A 310 0.96 -0.36 11.32
C LEU A 310 1.60 0.60 12.32
N ALA A 311 1.55 1.91 12.04
CA ALA A 311 2.08 2.92 12.93
C ALA A 311 1.09 3.20 14.07
N GLY A 312 1.47 2.89 15.31
CA GLY A 312 0.59 3.10 16.45
C GLY A 312 1.12 2.51 17.75
N CYS A 313 0.27 2.54 18.77
CA CYS A 313 0.60 1.93 20.05
C CYS A 313 0.60 0.40 19.97
N GLN A 314 1.77 -0.22 20.19
CA GLN A 314 1.95 -1.67 20.38
C GLN A 314 1.32 -2.53 19.26
N THR A 315 1.40 -2.06 18.03
CA THR A 315 0.83 -2.75 16.86
C THR A 315 1.56 -4.06 16.52
N ALA A 316 2.75 -4.31 17.09
CA ALA A 316 3.45 -5.59 16.99
C ALA A 316 2.59 -6.79 17.46
N ASP A 317 1.65 -6.60 18.40
CA ASP A 317 0.73 -7.66 18.87
C ASP A 317 -0.20 -8.22 17.78
N MET A 318 -0.38 -7.48 16.67
CA MET A 318 -1.21 -7.84 15.52
C MET A 318 -0.46 -8.66 14.46
N LEU A 319 0.89 -8.69 14.50
CA LEU A 319 1.70 -9.32 13.44
C LEU A 319 1.47 -10.83 13.31
N PRO A 320 1.34 -11.63 14.38
CA PRO A 320 1.05 -13.06 14.23
C PRO A 320 -0.30 -13.35 13.54
N ASP A 321 -1.27 -12.43 13.69
CA ASP A 321 -2.58 -12.53 13.04
C ASP A 321 -2.55 -12.02 11.58
N LEU A 322 -1.48 -11.34 11.14
CA LEU A 322 -1.29 -10.77 9.79
C LEU A 322 -0.11 -11.39 9.02
N ASP A 323 0.50 -12.44 9.57
CA ASP A 323 1.74 -13.03 9.08
C ASP A 323 1.55 -13.72 7.72
N HIS A 324 2.25 -13.21 6.70
CA HIS A 324 2.10 -13.65 5.32
C HIS A 324 3.44 -13.58 4.58
N PRO A 325 3.80 -14.58 3.77
CA PRO A 325 5.10 -14.62 3.10
C PRO A 325 5.25 -13.54 2.02
N THR A 326 4.14 -13.11 1.39
CA THR A 326 4.14 -11.99 0.42
C THR A 326 3.92 -10.60 1.02
N ARG A 327 3.72 -10.48 2.34
CA ARG A 327 3.38 -9.22 2.98
C ARG A 327 4.35 -8.88 4.10
N ILE A 328 5.02 -7.76 3.94
CA ILE A 328 5.85 -7.12 4.95
C ILE A 328 4.92 -6.33 5.87
N THR A 329 4.49 -6.94 6.95
CA THR A 329 3.72 -6.26 8.00
C THR A 329 4.68 -5.76 9.08
N ILE A 330 4.72 -4.43 9.23
CA ILE A 330 5.63 -3.75 10.17
C ILE A 330 4.81 -3.20 11.34
N GLY A 331 5.12 -3.64 12.55
CA GLY A 331 4.50 -3.18 13.79
C GLY A 331 5.49 -2.46 14.70
N VAL A 332 4.98 -1.71 15.68
CA VAL A 332 5.80 -1.05 16.70
C VAL A 332 5.68 -1.83 18.01
N SER A 333 6.81 -2.12 18.67
CA SER A 333 6.87 -3.03 19.82
C SER A 333 6.23 -2.51 21.11
N LYS A 334 5.91 -1.21 21.20
CA LYS A 334 5.37 -0.54 22.39
C LYS A 334 4.42 0.59 22.03
N SER A 335 3.76 1.16 23.03
CA SER A 335 3.08 2.46 22.91
C SER A 335 4.10 3.57 22.65
N VAL A 336 3.85 4.40 21.62
CA VAL A 336 4.76 5.48 21.21
C VAL A 336 3.97 6.72 20.80
N PHE A 337 4.57 7.90 21.02
CA PHE A 337 4.02 9.15 20.50
C PHE A 337 4.06 9.17 18.96
N ALA A 338 3.07 9.83 18.34
CA ALA A 338 2.95 9.94 16.88
C ALA A 338 4.21 10.48 16.19
N GLY A 339 4.94 11.40 16.84
CA GLY A 339 6.23 11.92 16.36
C GLY A 339 7.35 10.86 16.30
N HIS A 340 7.41 9.94 17.27
CA HIS A 340 8.35 8.81 17.20
C HIS A 340 7.94 7.82 16.10
N CYS A 341 6.66 7.46 16.04
CA CYS A 341 6.10 6.57 15.02
C CYS A 341 6.41 7.05 13.58
N SER A 342 6.17 8.33 13.32
CA SER A 342 6.43 8.95 12.01
C SER A 342 7.92 9.11 11.71
N GLY A 343 8.74 9.43 12.71
CA GLY A 343 10.20 9.42 12.58
C GLY A 343 10.76 8.05 12.20
N MET A 344 10.29 6.98 12.87
CA MET A 344 10.68 5.59 12.56
C MET A 344 10.28 5.18 11.15
N ALA A 345 9.03 5.46 10.74
CA ALA A 345 8.57 5.15 9.40
C ALA A 345 9.35 5.93 8.32
N LYS A 346 9.59 7.24 8.54
CA LYS A 346 10.38 8.08 7.63
C LYS A 346 11.81 7.53 7.46
N LYS A 347 12.44 7.10 8.55
CA LYS A 347 13.79 6.53 8.52
C LYS A 347 13.84 5.15 7.86
N PHE A 348 12.91 4.27 8.20
CA PHE A 348 12.74 2.97 7.57
C PHE A 348 12.67 3.10 6.04
N PHE A 349 11.74 3.91 5.53
CA PHE A 349 11.62 4.11 4.10
C PHE A 349 12.86 4.79 3.50
N SER A 350 13.52 5.73 4.20
CA SER A 350 14.74 6.37 3.68
C SER A 350 15.91 5.40 3.49
N TYR A 351 16.09 4.40 4.37
CA TYR A 351 17.09 3.36 4.19
C TYR A 351 16.68 2.38 3.08
N PHE A 352 15.44 1.89 3.15
CA PHE A 352 14.92 0.88 2.22
C PHE A 352 14.94 1.37 0.77
N THR A 353 14.48 2.60 0.50
CA THR A 353 14.48 3.17 -0.85
C THR A 353 15.86 3.66 -1.31
N ALA A 354 16.85 3.76 -0.40
CA ALA A 354 18.24 4.00 -0.76
C ALA A 354 18.99 2.71 -1.17
N GLY A 355 18.34 1.54 -1.10
CA GLY A 355 18.87 0.27 -1.56
C GLY A 355 19.27 -0.71 -0.46
N SER A 356 19.15 -0.34 0.82
CA SER A 356 19.32 -1.29 1.93
C SER A 356 18.25 -2.38 1.89
N THR A 357 18.59 -3.56 2.39
CA THR A 357 17.61 -4.64 2.56
C THR A 357 16.54 -4.27 3.60
N LEU A 358 15.44 -5.01 3.61
CA LEU A 358 14.38 -4.89 4.60
C LEU A 358 14.95 -5.03 6.02
N LYS A 359 15.79 -6.04 6.23
CA LYS A 359 16.46 -6.29 7.51
C LYS A 359 17.40 -5.15 7.91
N GLU A 360 18.29 -4.72 7.02
CA GLU A 360 19.20 -3.59 7.28
C GLU A 360 18.43 -2.32 7.66
N SER A 361 17.33 -2.04 6.95
CA SER A 361 16.48 -0.87 7.17
C SER A 361 15.79 -0.90 8.54
N ILE A 362 15.36 -2.09 8.99
CA ILE A 362 14.76 -2.30 10.32
C ILE A 362 15.82 -2.22 11.41
N ASP A 363 16.97 -2.87 11.24
CA ASP A 363 18.07 -2.88 12.20
C ASP A 363 18.63 -1.46 12.42
N ALA A 364 18.78 -0.66 11.35
CA ALA A 364 19.22 0.73 11.43
C ALA A 364 18.25 1.62 12.21
N VAL A 365 16.93 1.45 12.01
CA VAL A 365 15.92 2.17 12.82
C VAL A 365 15.92 1.69 14.27
N ASN A 366 16.02 0.37 14.49
CA ASN A 366 16.00 -0.22 15.82
C ASN A 366 17.22 0.20 16.66
N ALA A 367 18.41 0.26 16.04
CA ALA A 367 19.62 0.75 16.69
C ALA A 367 19.48 2.20 17.19
N GLU A 368 18.84 3.08 16.40
CA GLU A 368 18.63 4.47 16.80
C GLU A 368 17.58 4.62 17.91
N TYR A 369 16.47 3.86 17.82
CA TYR A 369 15.36 3.94 18.77
C TYR A 369 15.54 3.05 20.02
N ALA A 370 16.60 2.25 20.08
CA ALA A 370 16.97 1.40 21.21
C ALA A 370 17.01 2.17 22.55
N ARG A 371 17.47 3.43 22.56
CA ARG A 371 17.51 4.29 23.76
C ARG A 371 16.13 4.59 24.38
N TYR A 372 15.06 4.47 23.59
CA TYR A 372 13.68 4.58 24.06
C TYR A 372 13.06 3.21 24.40
N GLY A 373 13.79 2.12 24.16
CA GLY A 373 13.28 0.75 24.28
C GLY A 373 12.15 0.44 23.28
N ILE A 374 12.12 1.13 22.14
CA ILE A 374 11.13 0.98 21.06
C ILE A 374 11.83 0.30 19.87
N ALA A 375 11.12 -0.59 19.19
CA ALA A 375 11.58 -1.24 17.96
C ALA A 375 10.45 -1.35 16.93
N LEU A 376 10.80 -1.32 15.65
CA LEU A 376 10.01 -1.91 14.58
C LEU A 376 10.18 -3.44 14.65
N VAL A 377 9.07 -4.14 14.46
CA VAL A 377 8.97 -5.60 14.42
C VAL A 377 8.44 -5.97 13.04
N LEU A 378 9.00 -7.01 12.43
CA LEU A 378 8.50 -7.63 11.20
C LEU A 378 7.66 -8.87 11.54
N ASN A 379 6.72 -9.24 10.68
CA ASN A 379 6.07 -10.54 10.74
C ASN A 379 7.05 -11.67 10.38
N SER A 380 6.86 -12.85 10.98
CA SER A 380 7.80 -13.97 10.94
C SER A 380 8.10 -14.54 9.55
N LYS A 381 7.18 -14.42 8.60
CA LYS A 381 7.34 -14.89 7.21
C LYS A 381 7.88 -13.83 6.24
N ALA A 382 8.22 -12.63 6.70
CA ALA A 382 8.75 -11.60 5.81
C ALA A 382 10.13 -11.97 5.26
N TYR A 383 10.33 -11.85 3.93
CA TYR A 383 11.65 -12.07 3.32
C TYR A 383 12.62 -10.94 3.70
N HIS A 384 13.59 -11.25 4.56
CA HIS A 384 14.45 -10.28 5.24
C HIS A 384 15.45 -9.56 4.32
N ASP A 385 15.95 -10.24 3.29
CA ASP A 385 16.98 -9.68 2.39
C ASP A 385 16.38 -8.96 1.17
N LEU A 386 15.04 -8.81 1.13
CA LEU A 386 14.36 -8.03 0.09
C LEU A 386 14.89 -6.59 0.02
N THR A 387 15.15 -6.08 -1.18
CA THR A 387 15.42 -4.66 -1.44
C THR A 387 14.17 -3.92 -1.91
N TYR A 388 14.22 -2.59 -1.95
CA TYR A 388 13.12 -1.81 -2.54
C TYR A 388 12.88 -2.12 -4.03
N ALA A 389 13.91 -2.52 -4.79
CA ALA A 389 13.75 -2.86 -6.20
C ALA A 389 12.81 -4.07 -6.37
N GLU A 390 12.96 -5.09 -5.52
CA GLU A 390 12.25 -6.37 -5.55
C GLU A 390 10.85 -6.32 -4.90
N LEU A 391 10.42 -5.18 -4.35
CA LEU A 391 9.10 -5.05 -3.75
C LEU A 391 7.98 -5.28 -4.78
N GLY A 392 7.21 -6.34 -4.56
CA GLY A 392 6.16 -6.79 -5.48
C GLY A 392 6.67 -7.54 -6.71
N ASP A 393 7.97 -7.85 -6.77
CA ASP A 393 8.52 -8.73 -7.79
C ASP A 393 8.21 -10.19 -7.45
N PHE A 394 7.41 -10.83 -8.30
CA PHE A 394 7.07 -12.25 -8.27
C PHE A 394 7.66 -13.05 -9.44
N ASP A 395 8.60 -12.46 -10.17
CA ASP A 395 9.40 -13.14 -11.21
C ASP A 395 10.81 -13.52 -10.71
N ARG A 396 11.10 -13.29 -9.43
CA ARG A 396 12.38 -13.64 -8.80
C ARG A 396 12.60 -15.17 -8.71
N PRO A 397 13.86 -15.64 -8.70
CA PRO A 397 14.15 -17.08 -8.60
C PRO A 397 13.42 -17.74 -7.41
N GLY A 398 12.80 -18.91 -7.64
CA GLY A 398 11.94 -19.57 -6.64
C GLY A 398 10.48 -19.10 -6.62
N CYS A 399 10.11 -18.15 -7.49
CA CYS A 399 8.77 -17.57 -7.58
C CYS A 399 8.33 -17.55 -9.06
N ARG A 400 7.26 -18.26 -9.39
CA ARG A 400 6.77 -18.42 -10.78
C ARG A 400 5.28 -18.15 -10.96
N SER A 401 4.45 -18.28 -9.92
CA SER A 401 3.01 -17.93 -9.97
C SER A 401 2.28 -18.38 -11.26
N THR A 402 2.53 -19.60 -11.73
CA THR A 402 1.97 -20.15 -12.97
C THR A 402 0.79 -21.10 -12.76
N CYS A 403 0.49 -21.48 -11.52
CA CYS A 403 -0.60 -22.38 -11.18
C CYS A 403 -1.99 -21.73 -11.36
N VAL A 404 -3.06 -22.54 -11.38
CA VAL A 404 -4.44 -22.05 -11.55
C VAL A 404 -5.02 -21.46 -10.26
N THR A 405 -4.66 -22.03 -9.11
CA THR A 405 -5.08 -21.57 -7.76
C THR A 405 -4.10 -20.55 -7.16
N ASN A 406 -3.17 -20.02 -7.96
CA ASN A 406 -2.05 -19.15 -7.54
C ASN A 406 -2.38 -17.79 -6.90
N ARG A 407 -3.64 -17.55 -6.53
CA ARG A 407 -4.26 -16.31 -6.05
C ARG A 407 -5.59 -16.55 -5.29
N ASP A 408 -5.88 -17.78 -4.86
CA ASP A 408 -7.15 -18.06 -4.18
C ASP A 408 -7.14 -17.73 -2.66
N GLY A 409 -5.95 -17.41 -2.13
CA GLY A 409 -5.72 -17.02 -0.74
C GLY A 409 -5.24 -18.17 0.15
N GLU A 410 -5.11 -19.38 -0.38
CA GLU A 410 -4.43 -20.52 0.25
C GLU A 410 -3.07 -20.77 -0.42
N CYS A 411 -2.15 -21.45 0.27
CA CYS A 411 -0.80 -21.67 -0.24
C CYS A 411 -0.67 -23.11 -0.75
N ASP A 412 -0.59 -23.28 -2.06
CA ASP A 412 -0.76 -24.57 -2.75
C ASP A 412 0.52 -25.23 -3.28
N ASP A 413 1.69 -24.61 -3.08
CA ASP A 413 3.02 -25.03 -3.58
C ASP A 413 3.51 -26.44 -3.20
N GLY A 414 2.82 -27.18 -2.33
CA GLY A 414 3.22 -28.54 -1.90
C GLY A 414 4.46 -28.64 -1.01
N GLY A 415 5.23 -27.55 -0.85
CA GLY A 415 6.41 -27.46 0.01
C GLY A 415 6.12 -27.07 1.47
N PRO A 416 7.16 -26.95 2.31
CA PRO A 416 7.01 -26.57 3.72
C PRO A 416 6.17 -25.30 3.92
N GLY A 417 5.17 -25.38 4.80
CA GLY A 417 4.26 -24.26 5.08
C GLY A 417 3.14 -24.03 4.06
N SER A 418 2.99 -24.91 3.05
CA SER A 418 1.79 -24.95 2.21
C SER A 418 0.59 -25.60 2.92
N THR A 419 -0.62 -25.21 2.54
CA THR A 419 -1.89 -25.84 2.92
C THR A 419 -2.23 -27.01 2.00
N SER A 420 -1.81 -26.95 0.73
CA SER A 420 -1.98 -28.05 -0.23
C SER A 420 -0.74 -28.25 -1.12
N GLY A 421 -0.81 -29.24 -2.01
CA GLY A 421 0.15 -29.50 -3.09
C GLY A 421 -0.53 -29.52 -4.46
N ALA A 422 -1.54 -28.68 -4.66
CA ALA A 422 -2.23 -28.53 -5.93
C ALA A 422 -1.36 -27.85 -7.00
N CYS A 423 -0.31 -27.14 -6.58
CA CYS A 423 0.65 -26.43 -7.41
C CYS A 423 2.06 -27.03 -7.27
N GLU A 424 2.88 -26.91 -8.32
CA GLU A 424 4.32 -27.19 -8.24
C GLU A 424 5.00 -26.16 -7.33
N GLU A 425 6.08 -26.51 -6.65
CA GLU A 425 6.73 -25.64 -5.67
C GLU A 425 7.26 -24.33 -6.29
N GLY A 426 6.82 -23.20 -5.73
CA GLY A 426 7.05 -21.84 -6.21
C GLY A 426 6.08 -21.39 -7.32
N SER A 427 5.13 -22.22 -7.75
CA SER A 427 4.16 -21.87 -8.80
C SER A 427 2.85 -21.24 -8.27
N ASP A 428 2.70 -21.13 -6.95
CA ASP A 428 1.71 -20.31 -6.25
C ASP A 428 2.40 -19.24 -5.38
N CYS A 429 3.10 -18.31 -6.01
CA CYS A 429 3.91 -17.34 -5.29
C CYS A 429 3.15 -16.04 -4.89
N TYR A 430 1.86 -15.84 -5.23
CA TYR A 430 1.10 -14.72 -4.65
C TYR A 430 0.62 -15.04 -3.22
N ASP A 431 0.30 -16.31 -2.96
CA ASP A 431 -0.22 -16.74 -1.66
C ASP A 431 0.88 -17.43 -0.81
N CYS A 432 1.68 -18.34 -1.38
CA CYS A 432 2.86 -18.89 -0.68
C CYS A 432 4.06 -17.94 -0.60
N GLY A 433 4.13 -16.94 -1.47
CA GLY A 433 5.30 -16.09 -1.59
C GLY A 433 6.55 -16.78 -2.16
N PRO A 434 7.66 -16.02 -2.24
CA PRO A 434 8.89 -16.51 -2.83
C PRO A 434 9.36 -17.74 -2.06
N ARG A 435 9.58 -18.85 -2.75
CA ARG A 435 10.36 -19.93 -2.18
C ARG A 435 11.82 -19.55 -2.24
N GLU A 436 12.58 -19.91 -1.20
CA GLU A 436 14.05 -19.92 -1.25
C GLU A 436 14.45 -20.61 -2.56
N PRO A 437 15.20 -19.95 -3.46
CA PRO A 437 15.63 -20.60 -4.68
C PRO A 437 16.51 -21.78 -4.29
N LYS A 438 16.04 -23.00 -4.58
CA LYS A 438 16.80 -24.24 -4.44
C LYS A 438 17.93 -24.28 -5.46
N MET A 439 18.92 -23.40 -5.30
CA MET A 439 20.07 -23.25 -6.19
C MET A 439 20.86 -24.55 -6.29
N PHE A 440 20.78 -25.40 -5.26
CA PHE A 440 21.46 -26.67 -5.18
C PHE A 440 20.53 -27.89 -5.32
N ASP A 441 19.42 -27.75 -6.06
CA ASP A 441 18.55 -28.87 -6.46
C ASP A 441 18.61 -29.04 -7.98
N GLY A 442 19.22 -30.14 -8.45
CA GLY A 442 19.44 -30.38 -9.87
C GLY A 442 20.70 -31.19 -10.20
N GLU A 443 21.01 -31.25 -11.50
CA GLU A 443 22.13 -31.99 -12.07
C GLU A 443 22.96 -31.08 -13.00
N TRP A 444 24.28 -31.06 -12.81
CA TRP A 444 25.22 -30.28 -13.63
C TRP A 444 26.47 -31.11 -13.95
N HIS A 445 27.09 -30.87 -15.10
CA HIS A 445 28.28 -31.63 -15.51
C HIS A 445 29.20 -30.83 -16.45
N SER A 446 30.42 -31.33 -16.61
CA SER A 446 31.38 -30.78 -17.57
C SER A 446 30.82 -30.79 -18.99
N SER A 447 31.15 -29.79 -19.81
CA SER A 447 30.79 -29.76 -21.24
C SER A 447 31.49 -30.84 -22.09
N THR A 448 32.60 -31.41 -21.60
CA THR A 448 33.38 -32.40 -22.32
C THR A 448 33.00 -33.81 -21.86
N ALA A 449 32.43 -34.59 -22.77
CA ALA A 449 32.16 -36.00 -22.52
C ALA A 449 33.43 -36.88 -22.66
N CYS A 450 33.53 -37.93 -21.86
CA CYS A 450 34.55 -38.96 -21.94
C CYS A 450 34.12 -40.06 -22.93
N ALA A 451 34.90 -40.25 -24.00
CA ALA A 451 34.61 -41.24 -25.04
C ALA A 451 34.65 -42.71 -24.57
N GLU A 452 35.25 -42.98 -23.41
CA GLU A 452 35.42 -44.32 -22.82
C GLU A 452 34.35 -44.68 -21.77
N ALA A 453 33.31 -43.86 -21.61
CA ALA A 453 32.30 -44.05 -20.57
C ALA A 453 31.40 -45.26 -20.84
N GLY A 454 31.59 -46.33 -20.07
CA GLY A 454 30.71 -47.51 -20.06
C GLY A 454 29.46 -47.35 -19.18
N GLU A 455 29.42 -46.34 -18.31
CA GLU A 455 28.28 -45.99 -17.44
C GLU A 455 27.89 -44.53 -17.64
N THR A 456 26.60 -44.21 -17.43
CA THR A 456 26.04 -42.86 -17.66
C THR A 456 26.65 -41.77 -16.76
N LEU A 457 26.97 -42.09 -15.50
CA LEU A 457 27.55 -41.12 -14.55
C LEU A 457 29.02 -40.80 -14.82
N ASP A 458 29.71 -41.65 -15.58
CA ASP A 458 31.11 -41.47 -15.97
C ASP A 458 31.22 -40.86 -17.38
N GLN A 459 30.11 -40.44 -17.98
CA GLN A 459 30.12 -39.74 -19.25
C GLN A 459 30.87 -38.39 -19.18
N TRP A 460 31.06 -37.82 -17.99
CA TRP A 460 31.54 -36.44 -17.82
C TRP A 460 32.81 -36.38 -16.95
N ARG A 461 33.71 -35.44 -17.22
CA ARG A 461 34.91 -35.22 -16.39
C ARG A 461 34.54 -34.93 -14.94
N TRP A 462 33.50 -34.13 -14.75
CA TRP A 462 32.83 -33.97 -13.47
C TRP A 462 31.32 -33.99 -13.69
N TYR A 463 30.59 -34.55 -12.74
CA TYR A 463 29.14 -34.58 -12.67
C TYR A 463 28.72 -34.36 -11.23
N VAL A 464 27.69 -33.54 -11.02
CA VAL A 464 27.16 -33.16 -9.73
C VAL A 464 25.65 -33.36 -9.79
N LYS A 465 25.10 -34.02 -8.78
CA LYS A 465 23.66 -34.16 -8.57
C LYS A 465 23.37 -33.86 -7.12
N LEU A 466 22.67 -32.77 -6.85
CA LEU A 466 22.30 -32.33 -5.52
C LEU A 466 20.78 -32.21 -5.40
N SER A 467 20.29 -32.28 -4.17
CA SER A 467 18.95 -31.87 -3.80
C SER A 467 18.98 -31.04 -2.53
N GLN A 468 18.12 -30.03 -2.48
CA GLN A 468 18.04 -29.05 -1.40
C GLN A 468 16.64 -29.10 -0.76
N THR A 469 16.62 -29.29 0.56
CA THR A 469 15.42 -29.20 1.40
C THR A 469 15.67 -28.15 2.48
N ASP A 470 14.91 -27.06 2.44
CA ASP A 470 15.21 -25.84 3.20
C ASP A 470 16.68 -25.40 2.98
N ASN A 471 17.47 -25.36 4.05
CA ASN A 471 18.90 -25.04 4.00
C ASN A 471 19.78 -26.29 3.83
N ASP A 472 19.26 -27.51 4.00
CA ASP A 472 20.06 -28.73 3.92
C ASP A 472 20.24 -29.16 2.45
N VAL A 473 21.50 -29.26 2.03
CA VAL A 473 21.91 -29.65 0.69
C VAL A 473 22.60 -31.01 0.77
N SER A 474 22.18 -31.97 -0.05
CA SER A 474 22.81 -33.30 -0.10
C SER A 474 22.80 -33.90 -1.51
N GLY A 475 23.66 -34.88 -1.76
CA GLY A 475 23.67 -35.59 -3.05
C GLY A 475 25.00 -36.26 -3.35
N THR A 476 25.42 -36.18 -4.61
CA THR A 476 26.62 -36.85 -5.13
C THR A 476 27.47 -35.97 -6.03
N ILE A 477 28.79 -36.13 -5.93
CA ILE A 477 29.78 -35.57 -6.87
C ILE A 477 30.59 -36.74 -7.45
N ASN A 478 30.72 -36.79 -8.77
CA ASN A 478 31.50 -37.79 -9.51
C ASN A 478 32.60 -37.06 -10.31
N PHE A 479 33.83 -37.58 -10.26
CA PHE A 479 34.95 -37.15 -11.10
C PHE A 479 35.46 -38.32 -11.94
N HIS A 480 35.79 -38.07 -13.20
CA HIS A 480 36.31 -39.07 -14.13
C HIS A 480 37.51 -38.49 -14.91
N LYS A 481 38.70 -39.05 -14.67
CA LYS A 481 39.96 -38.57 -15.24
C LYS A 481 40.26 -39.32 -16.54
N CYS A 482 39.77 -38.78 -17.66
CA CYS A 482 39.80 -39.44 -18.95
C CYS A 482 40.97 -38.97 -19.86
N PRO A 483 41.59 -39.86 -20.68
CA PRO A 483 41.34 -41.30 -20.75
C PRO A 483 42.10 -42.11 -19.68
N GLY A 484 41.53 -43.23 -19.24
CA GLY A 484 42.19 -44.29 -18.47
C GLY A 484 42.61 -43.98 -17.02
N GLY A 485 42.48 -42.74 -16.56
CA GLY A 485 42.96 -42.29 -15.24
C GLY A 485 42.04 -42.62 -14.06
N GLY A 486 40.90 -43.26 -14.29
CA GLY A 486 39.98 -43.70 -13.24
C GLY A 486 38.92 -42.67 -12.82
N ALA A 487 38.03 -43.09 -11.91
CA ALA A 487 36.89 -42.31 -11.43
C ALA A 487 36.82 -42.31 -9.90
N ALA A 488 36.26 -41.26 -9.30
CA ALA A 488 36.02 -41.15 -7.86
C ALA A 488 34.66 -40.50 -7.58
N ARG A 489 33.84 -41.13 -6.74
CA ARG A 489 32.47 -40.71 -6.40
C ARG A 489 32.36 -40.41 -4.91
N TYR A 490 31.71 -39.30 -4.59
CA TYR A 490 31.46 -38.82 -3.24
C TYR A 490 29.96 -38.73 -3.01
N ALA A 491 29.50 -39.20 -1.84
CA ALA A 491 28.26 -38.69 -1.25
C ALA A 491 28.59 -37.42 -0.48
N VAL A 492 27.80 -36.37 -0.65
CA VAL A 492 28.06 -35.04 -0.09
C VAL A 492 26.85 -34.53 0.69
N SER A 493 27.09 -33.79 1.77
CA SER A 493 26.05 -33.03 2.48
C SER A 493 26.61 -31.78 3.17
N GLY A 494 25.74 -30.79 3.40
CA GLY A 494 26.06 -29.56 4.12
C GLY A 494 24.84 -28.67 4.22
N THR A 495 25.02 -27.47 4.77
CA THR A 495 23.94 -26.49 4.95
C THR A 495 24.30 -25.22 4.18
N TYR A 496 23.35 -24.74 3.37
CA TYR A 496 23.42 -23.47 2.65
C TYR A 496 22.78 -22.36 3.52
N GLU A 497 23.54 -21.29 3.79
CA GLU A 497 23.06 -20.16 4.60
C GLU A 497 22.68 -18.96 3.72
N SER A 498 23.51 -18.60 2.74
CA SER A 498 23.27 -17.56 1.72
C SER A 498 24.40 -17.53 0.68
N GLY A 499 24.18 -16.87 -0.46
CA GLY A 499 25.21 -16.58 -1.48
C GLY A 499 25.09 -17.42 -2.75
N THR A 500 26.16 -17.51 -3.54
CA THR A 500 26.17 -18.23 -4.83
C THR A 500 26.85 -19.60 -4.77
N SER A 501 27.37 -19.99 -3.60
CA SER A 501 28.14 -21.21 -3.40
C SER A 501 27.79 -21.90 -2.08
N VAL A 502 27.78 -23.23 -2.05
CA VAL A 502 27.62 -24.02 -0.82
C VAL A 502 28.90 -24.80 -0.52
N THR A 503 29.20 -24.99 0.78
CA THR A 503 30.31 -25.83 1.24
C THR A 503 29.74 -27.16 1.74
N LEU A 504 30.10 -28.26 1.08
CA LEU A 504 29.61 -29.61 1.38
C LEU A 504 30.74 -30.50 1.88
N GLN A 505 30.47 -31.30 2.90
CA GLN A 505 31.37 -32.38 3.33
C GLN A 505 31.08 -33.64 2.53
N GLY A 506 32.10 -34.12 1.84
CA GLY A 506 32.06 -35.32 1.00
C GLY A 506 32.77 -36.50 1.64
N THR A 507 32.16 -37.68 1.49
CA THR A 507 32.78 -38.99 1.78
C THR A 507 32.79 -39.81 0.51
N LYS A 508 33.97 -40.34 0.14
CA LYS A 508 34.16 -41.15 -1.07
C LYS A 508 33.45 -42.49 -0.92
N THR A 509 32.45 -42.75 -1.76
CA THR A 509 31.59 -43.93 -1.69
C THR A 509 32.01 -45.03 -2.68
N SER A 510 32.58 -44.66 -3.83
CA SER A 510 33.09 -45.61 -4.82
C SER A 510 34.09 -44.95 -5.78
N GLY A 511 34.70 -45.77 -6.65
CA GLY A 511 35.60 -45.31 -7.70
C GLY A 511 36.30 -46.48 -8.40
N ARG A 512 37.18 -46.17 -9.36
CA ARG A 512 38.11 -47.11 -10.00
C ARG A 512 39.43 -46.43 -10.39
N GLY A 513 40.50 -47.21 -10.54
CA GLY A 513 41.80 -46.77 -11.08
C GLY A 513 42.50 -45.70 -10.25
N ASP A 514 43.57 -45.12 -10.80
CA ASP A 514 44.47 -44.18 -10.11
C ASP A 514 43.73 -43.05 -9.38
N LEU A 515 42.65 -42.51 -9.97
CA LEU A 515 41.87 -41.45 -9.33
C LEU A 515 41.19 -41.93 -8.04
N ASN A 516 40.63 -43.14 -8.01
CA ASN A 516 40.08 -43.71 -6.79
C ASN A 516 41.17 -43.90 -5.73
N ASP A 517 42.35 -44.33 -6.13
CA ASP A 517 43.39 -44.71 -5.17
C ASP A 517 44.11 -43.48 -4.60
N THR A 518 44.15 -42.37 -5.36
CA THR A 518 44.80 -41.11 -4.96
C THR A 518 43.85 -40.06 -4.38
N ALA A 519 42.57 -40.04 -4.75
CA ALA A 519 41.62 -39.05 -4.22
C ALA A 519 41.29 -39.34 -2.74
N PRO A 520 41.20 -38.31 -1.87
CA PRO A 520 41.03 -38.50 -0.44
C PRO A 520 39.67 -39.15 -0.10
N TYR A 521 39.62 -39.90 1.01
CA TYR A 521 38.40 -40.55 1.47
C TYR A 521 37.35 -39.55 1.99
N SER A 522 37.79 -38.46 2.60
CA SER A 522 36.92 -37.35 3.01
C SER A 522 37.45 -36.04 2.43
N GLN A 523 36.56 -35.20 1.92
CA GLN A 523 36.91 -33.93 1.27
C GLN A 523 35.79 -32.91 1.46
N THR A 524 36.16 -31.67 1.78
CA THR A 524 35.25 -30.52 1.71
C THR A 524 35.22 -29.98 0.28
N PHE A 525 34.02 -29.81 -0.30
CA PHE A 525 33.83 -29.23 -1.62
C PHE A 525 33.10 -27.90 -1.55
N THR A 526 33.60 -26.88 -2.26
CA THR A 526 32.81 -25.70 -2.62
C THR A 526 32.13 -25.98 -3.95
N VAL A 527 30.81 -25.85 -3.99
CA VAL A 527 29.98 -26.05 -5.19
C VAL A 527 29.27 -24.75 -5.53
N GLU A 528 29.32 -24.36 -6.80
CA GLU A 528 28.52 -23.31 -7.41
C GLU A 528 27.68 -23.96 -8.53
N PRO A 529 26.42 -23.55 -8.75
CA PRO A 529 25.58 -24.14 -9.80
C PRO A 529 26.24 -24.01 -11.18
N GLU A 530 26.08 -25.04 -12.01
CA GLU A 530 26.65 -25.14 -13.37
C GLU A 530 28.18 -25.07 -13.47
N LYS A 531 28.92 -25.07 -12.35
CA LYS A 531 30.39 -25.02 -12.33
C LYS A 531 31.03 -26.29 -11.78
N ALA A 532 32.30 -26.48 -12.11
CA ALA A 532 33.11 -27.57 -11.57
C ALA A 532 33.28 -27.40 -10.04
N PRO A 533 33.06 -28.45 -9.23
CA PRO A 533 33.34 -28.40 -7.79
C PRO A 533 34.80 -28.10 -7.49
N SER A 534 35.07 -27.39 -6.40
CA SER A 534 36.42 -27.10 -5.90
C SER A 534 36.70 -27.87 -4.61
N PRO A 535 37.78 -28.67 -4.51
CA PRO A 535 38.77 -28.95 -5.55
C PRO A 535 38.21 -29.83 -6.67
N ASN A 536 38.60 -29.54 -7.91
CA ASN A 536 38.27 -30.39 -9.05
C ASN A 536 39.35 -31.48 -9.24
N TYR A 537 38.96 -32.74 -9.09
CA TYR A 537 39.86 -33.89 -9.28
C TYR A 537 39.99 -34.39 -10.73
N ALA A 538 39.21 -33.82 -11.64
CA ALA A 538 39.25 -34.10 -13.08
C ALA A 538 39.12 -32.78 -13.89
N PRO A 539 40.16 -31.94 -13.90
CA PRO A 539 40.24 -30.75 -14.76
C PRO A 539 40.26 -31.11 -16.26
#